data_AF-A0A4Y9MFM5-F1
#
_entry.id   AF-A0A4Y9MFM5-F1
#
_cell.length_a   1.000
_cell.length_b   1.000
_cell.length_c   1.000
_cell.angle_alpha   90.00
_cell.angle_beta   90.00
_cell.angle_gamma   90.00
#
_symmetry.space_group_name_H-M   'P 1'
#
loop_
_entity.id
_entity.type
_entity.pdbx_description
1 polymer ?
#
loop_
_entity_poly.entity_id
_entity_poly.type
_entity_poly.pdbx_seq_one_letter_code
_entity_poly.pdbx_strand_id
1 'polypeptide(L)'
;MEHAYEAERRSDGDHAEGTRRGLSGVGLRSRLLGAILVVALSTVAVGAFSINRMSTLSDQAKTVYADGAVPLDAMRTLQAQWWEMSTNVARANIPTLPPESRARSQQAAQELTQKLVDGRAAVAEMSLSADTQAAFEEFGTAVDAYLGLLQKLVAGVGAGAGATPPAVVAQLVSEMNAQETIIGESLAAATTGAAATAEATAAEAQDAYESARTLALVIIGAGLLIAVVLAVVVANGVTRPVQRIREVLGQVAEGDLTVRAGKTGGAELGEMAASLDHTLDSIGNVLTLVNDSSTRLAAASQQLSGAAEGMRQNAQTAAGQADEVVASAGAVASSVDTVATGSSQMESAIREISQNASEASRVASQAVDVAEDTTRTVGKLGDSSAEIATVIKLINGIAEQTNLLALNATIEAARAGEAGKGFAVVASEVKELAQETARATEDISKRVEAIQADTAGAVDAISQISTVIGEINDFQATIAAAVEEQTATTNEMNRNVAEAASGSQGIAAAITGLAAGTQETNQRVEEAQRAASELARMSGELQDAVARFRV
;
A
#
# COMPACT_ATOMS: atom_id res chain seq x y z
N MET A 1 -39.49 17.15 14.20
CA MET A 1 -40.86 16.85 13.75
C MET A 1 -40.77 15.72 12.75
N GLU A 2 -40.90 14.49 13.25
CA GLU A 2 -41.32 13.25 12.56
C GLU A 2 -40.91 12.07 13.46
N HIS A 3 -41.42 12.10 14.69
CA HIS A 3 -41.77 10.86 15.35
C HIS A 3 -43.16 10.47 14.81
N ALA A 4 -43.40 9.16 14.66
CA ALA A 4 -44.72 8.53 14.58
C ALA A 4 -45.27 8.09 13.21
N TYR A 5 -44.48 7.44 12.34
CA TYR A 5 -45.08 6.72 11.20
C TYR A 5 -44.61 5.30 10.85
N GLU A 6 -43.69 4.67 11.58
CA GLU A 6 -43.33 3.26 11.26
C GLU A 6 -43.31 2.33 12.47
N ALA A 7 -44.20 2.59 13.42
CA ALA A 7 -44.59 1.63 14.47
C ALA A 7 -45.64 0.60 14.00
N GLU A 8 -46.06 0.62 12.72
CA GLU A 8 -47.20 -0.16 12.23
C GLU A 8 -46.87 -1.19 11.12
N ARG A 9 -45.59 -1.51 10.91
CA ARG A 9 -45.18 -2.63 10.03
C ARG A 9 -44.58 -3.84 10.76
N ARG A 10 -44.77 -3.91 12.09
CA ARG A 10 -44.36 -5.05 12.94
C ARG A 10 -45.42 -6.16 13.06
N SER A 11 -46.43 -6.22 12.19
CA SER A 11 -47.53 -7.19 12.32
C SER A 11 -47.81 -8.10 11.13
N ASP A 12 -47.13 -7.98 9.98
CA ASP A 12 -47.47 -8.79 8.79
C ASP A 12 -46.25 -9.29 8.01
N GLY A 13 -45.45 -10.14 8.67
CA GLY A 13 -44.36 -10.86 7.99
C GLY A 13 -43.77 -12.05 8.74
N ASP A 14 -44.23 -12.35 9.96
CA ASP A 14 -43.67 -13.43 10.79
C ASP A 14 -44.39 -14.79 10.61
N HIS A 15 -45.08 -14.95 9.49
CA HIS A 15 -45.78 -16.19 9.14
C HIS A 15 -45.48 -16.60 7.71
N ALA A 16 -44.29 -17.20 7.50
CA ALA A 16 -44.07 -18.38 6.63
C ALA A 16 -42.61 -18.56 6.18
N GLU A 17 -41.65 -18.73 7.09
CA GLU A 17 -40.36 -19.38 6.73
C GLU A 17 -39.95 -20.45 7.76
N GLY A 18 -40.96 -21.15 8.31
CA GLY A 18 -40.76 -22.47 8.87
C GLY A 18 -40.63 -23.49 7.74
N THR A 19 -39.62 -24.36 7.82
CA THR A 19 -39.52 -25.65 7.09
C THR A 19 -39.15 -25.64 5.59
N ARG A 20 -38.00 -25.04 5.24
CA ARG A 20 -37.09 -25.62 4.21
C ARG A 20 -35.64 -25.71 4.68
N ARG A 21 -35.42 -26.29 5.86
CA ARG A 21 -34.11 -26.86 6.27
C ARG A 21 -33.83 -28.19 5.54
N GLY A 22 -34.07 -28.22 4.23
CA GLY A 22 -33.91 -29.40 3.39
C GLY A 22 -32.56 -29.38 2.70
N LEU A 23 -31.63 -30.25 3.13
CA LEU A 23 -30.35 -30.59 2.45
C LEU A 23 -29.33 -29.47 2.22
N SER A 24 -29.65 -28.18 2.41
CA SER A 24 -28.76 -27.05 2.12
C SER A 24 -27.50 -26.97 2.99
N GLY A 25 -27.55 -27.46 4.23
CA GLY A 25 -26.40 -27.54 5.15
C GLY A 25 -25.56 -28.81 5.04
N VAL A 26 -25.89 -29.74 4.14
CA VAL A 26 -25.15 -30.99 3.97
C VAL A 26 -24.02 -30.78 2.99
N GLY A 27 -22.81 -31.09 3.43
CA GLY A 27 -21.60 -30.84 2.69
C GLY A 27 -21.48 -31.57 1.35
N LEU A 28 -20.69 -31.02 0.42
CA LEU A 28 -20.45 -31.62 -0.90
C LEU A 28 -20.08 -33.12 -0.80
N ARG A 29 -19.15 -33.43 0.11
CA ARG A 29 -18.70 -34.79 0.38
C ARG A 29 -19.84 -35.70 0.86
N SER A 30 -20.66 -35.21 1.77
CA SER A 30 -21.78 -35.96 2.34
C SER A 30 -22.90 -36.21 1.32
N ARG A 31 -23.13 -35.28 0.39
CA ARG A 31 -24.09 -35.47 -0.72
C ARG A 31 -23.60 -36.52 -1.72
N LEU A 32 -22.32 -36.47 -2.11
CA LEU A 32 -21.72 -37.44 -3.02
C LEU A 32 -21.68 -38.85 -2.41
N LEU A 33 -21.22 -38.97 -1.17
CA LEU A 33 -21.19 -40.26 -0.46
C LEU A 33 -22.60 -40.79 -0.22
N GLY A 34 -23.56 -39.94 0.12
CA GLY A 34 -24.96 -40.34 0.29
C GLY A 34 -25.59 -40.89 -1.00
N ALA A 35 -25.36 -40.24 -2.14
CA ALA A 35 -25.85 -40.71 -3.44
C ALA A 35 -25.24 -42.07 -3.84
N ILE A 36 -23.94 -42.23 -3.64
CA ILE A 36 -23.23 -43.50 -3.91
C ILE A 36 -23.74 -44.61 -2.99
N LEU A 37 -23.95 -44.32 -1.70
CA LEU A 37 -24.44 -45.29 -0.72
C LEU A 37 -25.85 -45.78 -1.09
N VAL A 38 -26.75 -44.89 -1.52
CA VAL A 38 -28.12 -45.28 -1.93
C VAL A 38 -28.10 -46.20 -3.15
N VAL A 39 -27.25 -45.92 -4.15
CA VAL A 39 -27.10 -46.78 -5.33
C VAL A 39 -26.45 -48.14 -4.98
N ALA A 40 -25.47 -48.14 -4.07
CA ALA A 40 -24.85 -49.38 -3.59
C ALA A 40 -25.86 -50.27 -2.83
N LEU A 41 -26.62 -49.68 -1.91
CA LEU A 41 -27.64 -50.37 -1.13
C LEU A 41 -28.78 -50.91 -2.02
N SER A 42 -29.23 -50.14 -3.01
CA SER A 42 -30.25 -50.62 -3.94
C SER A 42 -29.74 -51.80 -4.77
N THR A 43 -28.50 -51.74 -5.25
CA THR A 43 -27.88 -52.84 -6.02
C THR A 43 -27.79 -54.13 -5.19
N VAL A 44 -27.35 -54.03 -3.92
CA VAL A 44 -27.30 -55.18 -3.00
C VAL A 44 -28.69 -55.74 -2.74
N ALA A 45 -29.70 -54.88 -2.53
CA ALA A 45 -31.08 -55.31 -2.31
C ALA A 45 -31.68 -56.04 -3.53
N VAL A 46 -31.45 -55.54 -4.75
CA VAL A 46 -31.88 -56.22 -5.99
C VAL A 46 -31.17 -57.57 -6.12
N GLY A 47 -29.86 -57.62 -5.91
CA GLY A 47 -29.08 -58.86 -5.99
C GLY A 47 -29.55 -59.94 -5.00
N ALA A 48 -29.76 -59.56 -3.74
CA ALA A 48 -30.28 -60.48 -2.72
C ALA A 48 -31.70 -60.99 -3.05
N PHE A 49 -32.56 -60.10 -3.57
CA PHE A 49 -33.91 -60.45 -3.99
C PHE A 49 -33.92 -61.46 -5.16
N SER A 50 -33.08 -61.24 -6.17
CA SER A 50 -32.96 -62.14 -7.33
C SER A 50 -32.48 -63.55 -6.94
N ILE A 51 -31.50 -63.64 -6.03
CA ILE A 51 -30.99 -64.93 -5.54
C ILE A 51 -32.08 -65.72 -4.81
N ASN A 52 -32.85 -65.06 -3.93
CA ASN A 52 -33.94 -65.70 -3.18
C ASN A 52 -35.05 -66.25 -4.10
N ARG A 53 -35.38 -65.54 -5.20
CA ARG A 53 -36.38 -66.03 -6.16
C ARG A 53 -35.88 -67.17 -7.02
N MET A 54 -34.60 -67.17 -7.37
CA MET A 54 -33.98 -68.28 -8.11
C MET A 54 -34.05 -69.59 -7.32
N SER A 55 -33.90 -69.55 -5.98
CA SER A 55 -34.07 -70.75 -5.16
C SER A 55 -35.49 -71.30 -5.18
N THR A 56 -36.51 -70.44 -5.13
CA THR A 56 -37.92 -70.88 -5.18
C THR A 56 -38.27 -71.54 -6.52
N LEU A 57 -37.76 -70.98 -7.63
CA LEU A 57 -37.94 -71.57 -8.97
C LEU A 57 -37.27 -72.94 -9.09
N SER A 58 -36.08 -73.10 -8.49
CA SER A 58 -35.37 -74.38 -8.45
C SER A 58 -36.17 -75.46 -7.69
N ASP A 59 -36.82 -75.08 -6.58
CA ASP A 59 -37.61 -76.03 -5.80
C ASP A 59 -38.92 -76.43 -6.51
N GLN A 60 -39.59 -75.49 -7.19
CA GLN A 60 -40.77 -75.82 -8.01
C GLN A 60 -40.44 -76.72 -9.20
N ALA A 61 -39.27 -76.55 -9.83
CA ALA A 61 -38.81 -77.45 -10.88
C ALA A 61 -38.63 -78.90 -10.38
N LYS A 62 -38.23 -79.09 -9.12
CA LYS A 62 -38.17 -80.43 -8.51
C LYS A 62 -39.57 -81.02 -8.29
N THR A 63 -40.54 -80.21 -7.88
CA THR A 63 -41.94 -80.63 -7.70
C THR A 63 -42.56 -81.14 -9.01
N VAL A 64 -42.38 -80.42 -10.12
CA VAL A 64 -42.84 -80.86 -11.45
C VAL A 64 -42.29 -82.24 -11.83
N TYR A 65 -41.04 -82.49 -11.48
CA TYR A 65 -40.39 -83.77 -11.75
C TYR A 65 -40.89 -84.88 -10.81
N ALA A 66 -40.86 -84.65 -9.49
CA ALA A 66 -41.14 -85.66 -8.46
C ALA A 66 -42.64 -86.01 -8.36
N ASP A 67 -43.52 -85.02 -8.40
CA ASP A 67 -44.96 -85.19 -8.16
C ASP A 67 -45.77 -85.29 -9.47
N GLY A 68 -45.17 -84.90 -10.60
CA GLY A 68 -45.80 -84.94 -11.92
C GLY A 68 -45.28 -86.07 -12.80
N ALA A 69 -44.03 -85.94 -13.25
CA ALA A 69 -43.48 -86.82 -14.28
C ALA A 69 -43.27 -88.28 -13.82
N VAL A 70 -42.77 -88.48 -12.59
CA VAL A 70 -42.43 -89.82 -12.08
C VAL A 70 -43.68 -90.72 -11.89
N PRO A 71 -44.76 -90.28 -11.22
CA PRO A 71 -45.96 -91.11 -11.09
C PRO A 71 -46.65 -91.42 -12.41
N LEU A 72 -46.68 -90.45 -13.34
CA LEU A 72 -47.25 -90.65 -14.67
C LEU A 72 -46.50 -91.73 -15.47
N ASP A 73 -45.18 -91.70 -15.45
CA ASP A 73 -44.35 -92.71 -16.13
C ASP A 73 -44.56 -94.11 -15.53
N ALA A 74 -44.65 -94.19 -14.20
CA ALA A 74 -44.89 -95.44 -13.50
C ALA A 74 -46.28 -96.04 -13.79
N MET A 75 -47.34 -95.22 -13.85
CA MET A 75 -48.69 -95.66 -14.23
C MET A 75 -48.74 -96.19 -15.67
N ARG A 76 -48.08 -95.50 -16.62
CA ARG A 76 -47.97 -95.96 -18.01
C ARG A 76 -47.21 -97.28 -18.12
N THR A 77 -46.16 -97.45 -17.30
CA THR A 77 -45.40 -98.69 -17.23
C THR A 77 -46.26 -99.84 -16.73
N LEU A 78 -47.05 -99.63 -15.67
CA LEU A 78 -48.00 -100.63 -15.17
C LEU A 78 -49.07 -100.99 -16.19
N GLN A 79 -49.56 -99.99 -16.94
CA GLN A 79 -50.53 -100.22 -18.02
C GLN A 79 -49.96 -101.13 -19.11
N ALA A 80 -48.72 -100.89 -19.53
CA ALA A 80 -48.05 -101.77 -20.48
C ALA A 80 -47.86 -103.19 -19.93
N GLN A 81 -47.39 -103.31 -18.68
CA GLN A 81 -47.16 -104.60 -18.02
C GLN A 81 -48.44 -105.43 -17.84
N TRP A 82 -49.56 -104.78 -17.51
CA TRP A 82 -50.86 -105.45 -17.39
C TRP A 82 -51.29 -106.09 -18.71
N TRP A 83 -51.27 -105.32 -19.80
CA TRP A 83 -51.65 -105.81 -21.11
C TRP A 83 -50.72 -106.93 -21.60
N GLU A 84 -49.43 -106.81 -21.35
CA GLU A 84 -48.46 -107.84 -21.68
C GLU A 84 -48.69 -109.13 -20.87
N MET A 85 -49.02 -108.99 -19.58
CA MET A 85 -49.34 -110.12 -18.70
C MET A 85 -50.61 -110.84 -19.15
N SER A 86 -51.73 -110.13 -19.32
CA SER A 86 -53.01 -110.72 -19.76
C SER A 86 -52.85 -111.44 -21.10
N THR A 87 -52.10 -110.85 -22.04
CA THR A 87 -51.79 -111.50 -23.33
C THR A 87 -51.04 -112.82 -23.16
N ASN A 88 -50.01 -112.86 -22.29
CA ASN A 88 -49.23 -114.07 -22.05
C ASN A 88 -50.03 -115.13 -21.27
N VAL A 89 -50.87 -114.71 -20.33
CA VAL A 89 -51.81 -115.58 -19.62
C VAL A 89 -52.79 -116.23 -20.59
N ALA A 90 -53.40 -115.45 -21.47
CA ALA A 90 -54.31 -115.97 -22.49
C ALA A 90 -53.59 -116.99 -23.39
N ARG A 91 -52.41 -116.65 -23.92
CA ARG A 91 -51.61 -117.53 -24.79
C ARG A 91 -51.16 -118.82 -24.10
N ALA A 92 -50.81 -118.78 -22.82
CA ALA A 92 -50.43 -119.97 -22.07
C ALA A 92 -51.56 -121.02 -22.00
N ASN A 93 -52.82 -120.57 -22.09
CA ASN A 93 -54.00 -121.40 -21.88
C ASN A 93 -54.76 -121.78 -23.18
N ILE A 94 -54.27 -121.40 -24.38
CA ILE A 94 -54.88 -121.80 -25.65
C ILE A 94 -54.48 -123.26 -25.96
N PRO A 95 -55.40 -124.25 -25.91
CA PRO A 95 -55.02 -125.66 -26.02
C PRO A 95 -54.40 -126.04 -27.37
N THR A 96 -54.71 -125.28 -28.42
CA THR A 96 -54.21 -125.50 -29.79
C THR A 96 -52.76 -125.03 -30.01
N LEU A 97 -52.16 -124.33 -29.06
CA LEU A 97 -50.77 -123.86 -29.18
C LEU A 97 -49.74 -124.95 -28.82
N PRO A 98 -48.55 -124.93 -29.46
CA PRO A 98 -47.46 -125.84 -29.14
C PRO A 98 -47.11 -125.83 -27.64
N PRO A 99 -46.80 -126.98 -27.02
CA PRO A 99 -46.45 -127.05 -25.59
C PRO A 99 -45.32 -126.10 -25.19
N GLU A 100 -44.27 -125.96 -26.01
CA GLU A 100 -43.17 -125.02 -25.74
C GLU A 100 -43.63 -123.55 -25.75
N SER A 101 -44.51 -123.17 -26.67
CA SER A 101 -45.04 -121.81 -26.75
C SER A 101 -45.90 -121.50 -25.52
N ARG A 102 -46.68 -122.47 -25.05
CA ARG A 102 -47.45 -122.34 -23.80
C ARG A 102 -46.54 -122.23 -22.58
N ALA A 103 -45.48 -123.04 -22.49
CA ALA A 103 -44.51 -122.96 -21.40
C ALA A 103 -43.77 -121.61 -21.36
N ARG A 104 -43.35 -121.08 -22.52
CA ARG A 104 -42.75 -119.73 -22.58
C ARG A 104 -43.72 -118.64 -22.16
N SER A 105 -44.96 -118.69 -22.66
CA SER A 105 -46.00 -117.72 -22.26
C SER A 105 -46.35 -117.85 -20.77
N GLN A 106 -46.30 -119.05 -20.20
CA GLN A 106 -46.50 -119.26 -18.76
C GLN A 106 -45.36 -118.65 -17.94
N GLN A 107 -44.09 -118.85 -18.36
CA GLN A 107 -42.95 -118.22 -17.70
C GLN A 107 -43.01 -116.68 -17.82
N ALA A 108 -43.28 -116.15 -19.02
CA ALA A 108 -43.42 -114.72 -19.24
C ALA A 108 -44.57 -114.12 -18.41
N ALA A 109 -45.70 -114.84 -18.30
CA ALA A 109 -46.80 -114.43 -17.44
C ALA A 109 -46.37 -114.37 -15.97
N GLN A 110 -45.62 -115.36 -15.45
CA GLN A 110 -45.10 -115.34 -14.07
C GLN A 110 -44.15 -114.17 -13.81
N GLU A 111 -43.21 -113.91 -14.73
CA GLU A 111 -42.28 -112.78 -14.63
C GLU A 111 -43.03 -111.43 -14.66
N LEU A 112 -44.02 -111.30 -15.55
CA LEU A 112 -44.84 -110.08 -15.64
C LEU A 112 -45.78 -109.90 -14.44
N THR A 113 -46.31 -110.99 -13.87
CA THR A 113 -47.06 -110.94 -12.60
C THR A 113 -46.16 -110.40 -11.48
N GLN A 114 -44.90 -110.85 -11.38
CA GLN A 114 -43.97 -110.30 -10.38
C GLN A 114 -43.66 -108.83 -10.64
N LYS A 115 -43.38 -108.44 -11.89
CA LYS A 115 -43.13 -107.02 -12.24
C LYS A 115 -44.33 -106.12 -11.94
N LEU A 116 -45.54 -106.62 -12.15
CA LEU A 116 -46.77 -105.89 -11.88
C LEU A 116 -47.02 -105.75 -10.36
N VAL A 117 -46.63 -106.74 -9.56
CA VAL A 117 -46.60 -106.63 -8.08
C VAL A 117 -45.57 -105.60 -7.63
N ASP A 118 -44.34 -105.67 -8.14
CA ASP A 118 -43.25 -104.77 -7.75
C ASP A 118 -43.53 -103.32 -8.20
N GLY A 119 -43.99 -103.13 -9.44
CA GLY A 119 -44.37 -101.83 -9.97
C GLY A 119 -45.53 -101.22 -9.22
N ARG A 120 -46.49 -102.05 -8.77
CA ARG A 120 -47.61 -101.59 -7.94
C ARG A 120 -47.13 -101.14 -6.57
N ALA A 121 -46.22 -101.87 -5.94
CA ALA A 121 -45.62 -101.47 -4.67
C ALA A 121 -44.86 -100.14 -4.79
N ALA A 122 -44.09 -99.96 -5.88
CA ALA A 122 -43.35 -98.72 -6.13
C ALA A 122 -44.28 -97.51 -6.32
N VAL A 123 -45.41 -97.68 -7.02
CA VAL A 123 -46.39 -96.60 -7.21
C VAL A 123 -47.16 -96.29 -5.93
N ALA A 124 -47.40 -97.27 -5.05
CA ALA A 124 -48.04 -97.05 -3.76
C ALA A 124 -47.21 -96.16 -2.80
N GLU A 125 -45.89 -96.09 -2.98
CA GLU A 125 -45.00 -95.21 -2.21
C GLU A 125 -44.91 -93.79 -2.80
N MET A 126 -45.46 -93.56 -3.99
CA MET A 126 -45.43 -92.25 -4.65
C MET A 126 -46.53 -91.32 -4.11
N SER A 127 -46.25 -90.02 -4.14
CA SER A 127 -47.26 -89.00 -3.85
C SER A 127 -48.24 -88.91 -5.02
N LEU A 128 -49.47 -89.39 -4.82
CA LEU A 128 -50.54 -89.36 -5.80
C LEU A 128 -51.62 -88.38 -5.34
N SER A 129 -52.30 -87.73 -6.29
CA SER A 129 -53.53 -87.00 -5.97
C SER A 129 -54.60 -87.97 -5.46
N ALA A 130 -55.50 -87.49 -4.61
CA ALA A 130 -56.53 -88.34 -3.97
C ALA A 130 -57.33 -89.18 -4.99
N ASP A 131 -57.70 -88.57 -6.12
CA ASP A 131 -58.44 -89.24 -7.19
C ASP A 131 -57.59 -90.30 -7.92
N THR A 132 -56.31 -90.00 -8.15
CA THR A 132 -55.36 -90.94 -8.77
C THR A 132 -55.07 -92.12 -7.85
N GLN A 133 -54.92 -91.86 -6.56
CA GLN A 133 -54.71 -92.88 -5.55
C GLN A 133 -55.92 -93.82 -5.46
N ALA A 134 -57.14 -93.27 -5.43
CA ALA A 134 -58.35 -94.08 -5.39
C ALA A 134 -58.48 -94.99 -6.63
N ALA A 135 -58.24 -94.46 -7.83
CA ALA A 135 -58.25 -95.25 -9.07
C ALA A 135 -57.14 -96.31 -9.08
N PHE A 136 -55.97 -96.01 -8.51
CA PHE A 136 -54.87 -96.96 -8.41
C PHE A 136 -55.14 -98.10 -7.41
N GLU A 137 -55.79 -97.80 -6.29
CA GLU A 137 -56.21 -98.81 -5.31
C GLU A 137 -57.30 -99.71 -5.88
N GLU A 138 -58.24 -99.16 -6.67
CA GLU A 138 -59.24 -99.93 -7.41
C GLU A 138 -58.57 -100.87 -8.43
N PHE A 139 -57.58 -100.38 -9.18
CA PHE A 139 -56.75 -101.19 -10.06
C PHE A 139 -56.09 -102.35 -9.31
N GLY A 140 -55.42 -102.05 -8.19
CA GLY A 140 -54.76 -103.07 -7.37
C GLY A 140 -55.72 -104.15 -6.86
N THR A 141 -56.89 -103.73 -6.39
CA THR A 141 -57.94 -104.64 -5.90
C THR A 141 -58.46 -105.55 -7.01
N ALA A 142 -58.71 -104.99 -8.19
CA ALA A 142 -59.21 -105.72 -9.34
C ALA A 142 -58.16 -106.70 -9.91
N VAL A 143 -56.88 -106.30 -9.92
CA VAL A 143 -55.75 -107.19 -10.26
C VAL A 143 -55.68 -108.38 -9.31
N ASP A 144 -55.74 -108.15 -8.00
CA ASP A 144 -55.67 -109.24 -7.02
C ASP A 144 -56.86 -110.21 -7.17
N ALA A 145 -58.06 -109.67 -7.42
CA ALA A 145 -59.25 -110.47 -7.74
C ALA A 145 -59.07 -111.29 -9.03
N TYR A 146 -58.57 -110.67 -10.10
CA TYR A 146 -58.30 -111.33 -11.38
C TYR A 146 -57.27 -112.45 -11.23
N LEU A 147 -56.16 -112.21 -10.54
CA LEU A 147 -55.12 -113.22 -10.29
C LEU A 147 -55.66 -114.39 -9.45
N GLY A 148 -56.51 -114.09 -8.45
CA GLY A 148 -57.19 -115.11 -7.65
C GLY A 148 -58.16 -115.97 -8.48
N LEU A 149 -58.91 -115.35 -9.40
CA LEU A 149 -59.79 -116.06 -10.34
C LEU A 149 -58.98 -116.88 -11.36
N LEU A 150 -57.88 -116.33 -11.87
CA LEU A 150 -56.97 -117.03 -12.78
C LEU A 150 -56.37 -118.27 -12.11
N GLN A 151 -55.95 -118.17 -10.85
CA GLN A 151 -55.42 -119.31 -10.10
C GLN A 151 -56.47 -120.43 -9.95
N LYS A 152 -57.73 -120.07 -9.67
CA LYS A 152 -58.86 -121.02 -9.62
C LYS A 152 -59.11 -121.67 -10.99
N LEU A 153 -59.06 -120.88 -12.07
CA LEU A 153 -59.24 -121.36 -13.44
C LEU A 153 -58.13 -122.34 -13.84
N VAL A 154 -56.86 -122.00 -13.60
CA VAL A 154 -55.70 -122.86 -13.92
C VAL A 154 -55.73 -124.14 -13.09
N ALA A 155 -56.08 -124.06 -11.80
CA ALA A 155 -56.22 -125.24 -10.94
C ALA A 155 -57.35 -126.20 -11.41
N GLY A 156 -58.46 -125.65 -11.91
CA GLY A 156 -59.61 -126.43 -12.39
C GLY A 156 -59.41 -127.11 -13.75
N VAL A 157 -58.58 -126.54 -14.62
CA VAL A 157 -58.29 -127.08 -15.97
C VAL A 157 -57.18 -128.14 -15.94
N GLY A 158 -56.28 -128.11 -14.94
CA GLY A 158 -55.15 -129.04 -14.82
C GLY A 158 -55.45 -130.43 -14.22
N ALA A 159 -56.62 -130.65 -13.62
CA ALA A 159 -56.95 -131.89 -12.93
C ALA A 159 -57.63 -132.92 -13.87
N GLY A 160 -56.84 -133.85 -14.42
CA GLY A 160 -57.33 -134.97 -15.21
C GLY A 160 -58.37 -135.84 -14.47
N ALA A 161 -59.45 -136.21 -15.18
CA ALA A 161 -60.59 -137.01 -14.73
C ALA A 161 -61.62 -136.35 -13.77
N GLY A 162 -61.44 -135.07 -13.42
CA GLY A 162 -62.40 -134.27 -12.64
C GLY A 162 -62.56 -132.85 -13.19
N ALA A 163 -62.79 -132.73 -14.50
CA ALA A 163 -62.87 -131.43 -15.18
C ALA A 163 -63.95 -130.55 -14.53
N THR A 164 -63.57 -129.31 -14.20
CA THR A 164 -64.53 -128.32 -13.70
C THR A 164 -65.66 -128.15 -14.73
N PRO A 165 -66.94 -128.17 -14.33
CA PRO A 165 -68.04 -128.11 -15.29
C PRO A 165 -67.91 -126.91 -16.22
N PRO A 166 -68.22 -127.03 -17.52
CA PRO A 166 -68.15 -125.91 -18.47
C PRO A 166 -68.91 -124.66 -18.01
N ALA A 167 -69.99 -124.82 -17.25
CA ALA A 167 -70.75 -123.72 -16.65
C ALA A 167 -69.95 -122.94 -15.58
N VAL A 168 -69.14 -123.61 -14.77
CA VAL A 168 -68.28 -122.97 -13.74
C VAL A 168 -67.10 -122.28 -14.41
N VAL A 169 -66.52 -122.87 -15.47
CA VAL A 169 -65.48 -122.23 -16.27
C VAL A 169 -66.03 -120.97 -16.95
N ALA A 170 -67.23 -121.03 -17.54
CA ALA A 170 -67.87 -119.86 -18.15
C ALA A 170 -68.14 -118.74 -17.12
N GLN A 171 -68.54 -119.10 -15.90
CA GLN A 171 -68.73 -118.13 -14.81
C GLN A 171 -67.41 -117.49 -14.38
N LEU A 172 -66.35 -118.28 -14.14
CA LEU A 172 -65.02 -117.76 -13.81
C LEU A 172 -64.49 -116.83 -14.90
N VAL A 173 -64.64 -117.19 -16.18
CA VAL A 173 -64.23 -116.35 -17.31
C VAL A 173 -65.07 -115.07 -17.38
N SER A 174 -66.38 -115.13 -17.10
CA SER A 174 -67.23 -113.94 -17.03
C SER A 174 -66.82 -112.99 -15.90
N GLU A 175 -66.51 -113.52 -14.71
CA GLU A 175 -66.01 -112.74 -13.57
C GLU A 175 -64.63 -112.16 -13.86
N MET A 176 -63.73 -112.93 -14.50
CA MET A 176 -62.43 -112.45 -14.94
C MET A 176 -62.55 -111.30 -15.94
N ASN A 177 -63.42 -111.42 -16.95
CA ASN A 177 -63.66 -110.35 -17.92
C ASN A 177 -64.19 -109.07 -17.25
N ALA A 178 -65.08 -109.21 -16.26
CA ALA A 178 -65.55 -108.06 -15.47
C ALA A 178 -64.39 -107.39 -14.71
N GLN A 179 -63.47 -108.17 -14.13
CA GLN A 179 -62.26 -107.62 -13.50
C GLN A 179 -61.30 -107.00 -14.53
N GLU A 180 -61.14 -107.56 -15.74
CA GLU A 180 -60.31 -106.93 -16.79
C GLU A 180 -60.85 -105.57 -17.21
N THR A 181 -62.19 -105.40 -17.27
CA THR A 181 -62.81 -104.09 -17.52
C THR A 181 -62.48 -103.10 -16.41
N ILE A 182 -62.66 -103.49 -15.14
CA ILE A 182 -62.34 -102.63 -13.98
C ILE A 182 -60.86 -102.26 -14.01
N ILE A 183 -59.97 -103.20 -14.28
CA ILE A 183 -58.52 -102.97 -14.36
C ILE A 183 -58.18 -101.98 -15.47
N GLY A 184 -58.76 -102.14 -16.66
CA GLY A 184 -58.54 -101.23 -17.78
C GLY A 184 -59.03 -99.81 -17.48
N GLU A 185 -60.22 -99.67 -16.91
CA GLU A 185 -60.83 -98.38 -16.59
C GLU A 185 -60.12 -97.67 -15.43
N SER A 186 -59.86 -98.38 -14.32
CA SER A 186 -59.19 -97.85 -13.14
C SER A 186 -57.74 -97.43 -13.42
N LEU A 187 -57.00 -98.21 -14.19
CA LEU A 187 -55.62 -97.86 -14.56
C LEU A 187 -55.56 -96.72 -15.58
N ALA A 188 -56.53 -96.64 -16.49
CA ALA A 188 -56.67 -95.49 -17.39
C ALA A 188 -57.04 -94.22 -16.62
N ALA A 189 -57.94 -94.32 -15.62
CA ALA A 189 -58.29 -93.22 -14.73
C ALA A 189 -57.09 -92.77 -13.90
N ALA A 190 -56.33 -93.69 -13.31
CA ALA A 190 -55.11 -93.37 -12.57
C ALA A 190 -54.04 -92.72 -13.47
N THR A 191 -53.86 -93.20 -14.70
CA THR A 191 -52.92 -92.61 -15.67
C THR A 191 -53.36 -91.20 -16.09
N THR A 192 -54.67 -90.98 -16.28
CA THR A 192 -55.24 -89.67 -16.62
C THR A 192 -55.12 -88.69 -15.45
N GLY A 193 -55.37 -89.15 -14.22
CA GLY A 193 -55.18 -88.36 -13.01
C GLY A 193 -53.73 -87.95 -12.80
N ALA A 194 -52.78 -88.89 -12.96
CA ALA A 194 -51.35 -88.58 -12.92
C ALA A 194 -50.92 -87.60 -14.03
N ALA A 195 -51.51 -87.70 -15.23
CA ALA A 195 -51.24 -86.76 -16.32
C ALA A 195 -51.76 -85.35 -16.00
N ALA A 196 -52.95 -85.23 -15.42
CA ALA A 196 -53.51 -83.96 -14.99
C ALA A 196 -52.68 -83.31 -13.87
N THR A 197 -52.19 -84.10 -12.90
CA THR A 197 -51.28 -83.60 -11.85
C THR A 197 -49.95 -83.12 -12.42
N ALA A 198 -49.39 -83.83 -13.42
CA ALA A 198 -48.18 -83.39 -14.10
C ALA A 198 -48.37 -82.07 -14.88
N GLU A 199 -49.53 -81.88 -15.52
CA GLU A 199 -49.86 -80.64 -16.21
C GLU A 199 -50.09 -79.47 -15.24
N ALA A 200 -50.80 -79.71 -14.12
CA ALA A 200 -51.05 -78.70 -13.09
C ALA A 200 -49.76 -78.21 -12.42
N THR A 201 -48.87 -79.14 -12.02
CA THR A 201 -47.58 -78.77 -11.43
C THR A 201 -46.69 -77.99 -12.42
N ALA A 202 -46.70 -78.34 -13.71
CA ALA A 202 -45.98 -77.59 -14.73
C ALA A 202 -46.55 -76.18 -14.96
N ALA A 203 -47.87 -76.01 -14.92
CA ALA A 203 -48.52 -74.70 -15.00
C ALA A 203 -48.18 -73.81 -13.79
N GLU A 204 -48.19 -74.36 -12.57
CA GLU A 204 -47.80 -73.63 -11.36
C GLU A 204 -46.35 -73.13 -11.41
N ALA A 205 -45.43 -73.93 -11.95
CA ALA A 205 -44.03 -73.51 -12.12
C ALA A 205 -43.89 -72.36 -13.15
N GLN A 206 -44.71 -72.36 -14.21
CA GLN A 206 -44.73 -71.29 -15.21
C GLN A 206 -45.26 -69.98 -14.63
N ASP A 207 -46.38 -70.02 -13.89
CA ASP A 207 -46.97 -68.84 -13.25
C ASP A 207 -46.04 -68.20 -12.22
N ALA A 208 -45.31 -69.03 -11.47
CA ALA A 208 -44.33 -68.56 -10.51
C ALA A 208 -43.12 -67.88 -11.18
N TYR A 209 -42.69 -68.38 -12.35
CA TYR A 209 -41.65 -67.73 -13.15
C TYR A 209 -42.10 -66.36 -13.68
N GLU A 210 -43.30 -66.26 -14.25
CA GLU A 210 -43.81 -64.99 -14.80
C GLU A 210 -44.02 -63.92 -13.73
N SER A 211 -44.52 -64.33 -12.56
CA SER A 211 -44.66 -63.46 -11.38
C SER A 211 -43.30 -62.96 -10.88
N ALA A 212 -42.30 -63.85 -10.78
CA ALA A 212 -40.95 -63.50 -10.37
C ALA A 212 -40.27 -62.54 -11.38
N ARG A 213 -40.45 -62.78 -12.68
CA ARG A 213 -39.92 -61.92 -13.75
C ARG A 213 -40.48 -60.50 -13.68
N THR A 214 -41.79 -60.37 -13.50
CA THR A 214 -42.46 -59.06 -13.48
C THR A 214 -42.02 -58.23 -12.27
N LEU A 215 -41.95 -58.85 -11.09
CA LEU A 215 -41.51 -58.15 -9.88
C LEU A 215 -40.04 -57.71 -9.96
N ALA A 216 -39.17 -58.53 -10.56
CA ALA A 216 -37.77 -58.17 -10.80
C ALA A 216 -37.63 -56.92 -11.70
N LEU A 217 -38.43 -56.83 -12.77
CA LEU A 217 -38.42 -55.67 -13.67
C LEU A 217 -38.88 -54.38 -12.97
N VAL A 218 -39.89 -54.46 -12.09
CA VAL A 218 -40.38 -53.30 -11.31
C VAL A 218 -39.30 -52.78 -10.36
N ILE A 219 -38.59 -53.68 -9.66
CA ILE A 219 -37.51 -53.31 -8.73
C ILE A 219 -36.34 -52.65 -9.48
N ILE A 220 -35.95 -53.21 -10.64
CA ILE A 220 -34.91 -52.63 -11.50
C ILE A 220 -35.31 -51.22 -11.97
N GLY A 221 -36.56 -51.05 -12.43
CA GLY A 221 -37.08 -49.75 -12.87
C GLY A 221 -37.10 -48.70 -11.76
N ALA A 222 -37.54 -49.07 -10.55
CA ALA A 222 -37.53 -48.19 -9.39
C ALA A 222 -36.09 -47.78 -8.98
N GLY A 223 -35.16 -48.74 -8.99
CA GLY A 223 -33.74 -48.47 -8.71
C GLY A 223 -33.11 -47.49 -9.72
N LEU A 224 -33.41 -47.67 -11.01
CA LEU A 224 -32.95 -46.77 -12.08
C LEU A 224 -33.51 -45.36 -11.90
N LEU A 225 -34.80 -45.23 -11.60
CA LEU A 225 -35.45 -43.93 -11.41
C LEU A 225 -34.85 -43.16 -10.22
N ILE A 226 -34.59 -43.84 -9.11
CA ILE A 226 -33.92 -43.25 -7.94
C ILE A 226 -32.50 -42.78 -8.31
N ALA A 227 -31.75 -43.60 -9.07
CA ALA A 227 -30.40 -43.24 -9.52
C ALA A 227 -30.40 -41.99 -10.42
N VAL A 228 -31.35 -41.88 -11.36
CA VAL A 228 -31.50 -40.72 -12.24
C VAL A 228 -31.86 -39.45 -11.45
N VAL A 229 -32.81 -39.53 -10.51
CA VAL A 229 -33.19 -38.38 -9.67
C VAL A 229 -32.00 -37.91 -8.82
N LEU A 230 -31.25 -38.83 -8.20
CA LEU A 230 -30.03 -38.51 -7.45
C LEU A 230 -28.97 -37.87 -8.34
N ALA A 231 -28.76 -38.38 -9.55
CA ALA A 231 -27.82 -37.81 -10.51
C ALA A 231 -28.19 -36.36 -10.88
N VAL A 232 -29.47 -36.07 -11.11
CA VAL A 232 -29.94 -34.70 -11.43
C VAL A 232 -29.77 -33.75 -10.24
N VAL A 233 -30.06 -34.20 -9.01
CA VAL A 233 -29.90 -33.38 -7.79
C VAL A 233 -28.42 -33.06 -7.53
N VAL A 234 -27.53 -34.05 -7.68
CA VAL A 234 -26.08 -33.84 -7.54
C VAL A 234 -25.54 -32.95 -8.66
N ALA A 235 -25.93 -33.20 -9.92
CA ALA A 235 -25.50 -32.40 -11.06
C ALA A 235 -25.89 -30.93 -10.89
N ASN A 236 -27.15 -30.64 -10.52
CA ASN A 236 -27.61 -29.27 -10.31
C ASN A 236 -27.05 -28.62 -9.04
N GLY A 237 -26.79 -29.41 -7.99
CA GLY A 237 -26.29 -28.90 -6.71
C GLY A 237 -24.78 -28.60 -6.68
N VAL A 238 -24.00 -29.15 -7.63
CA VAL A 238 -22.53 -29.01 -7.66
C VAL A 238 -22.05 -28.35 -8.94
N THR A 239 -22.53 -28.79 -10.11
CA THR A 239 -21.99 -28.34 -11.40
C THR A 239 -22.28 -26.87 -11.67
N ARG A 240 -23.51 -26.41 -11.42
CA ARG A 240 -23.91 -25.02 -11.67
C ARG A 240 -23.15 -24.02 -10.77
N PRO A 241 -23.05 -24.22 -9.44
CA PRO A 241 -22.26 -23.32 -8.59
C PRO A 241 -20.77 -23.29 -8.96
N VAL A 242 -20.17 -24.43 -9.26
CA VAL A 242 -18.76 -24.50 -9.68
C VAL A 242 -18.54 -23.77 -11.01
N GLN A 243 -19.45 -23.93 -11.98
CA GLN A 243 -19.40 -23.17 -13.24
C GLN A 243 -19.51 -21.66 -12.99
N ARG A 244 -20.41 -21.22 -12.10
CA ARG A 244 -20.55 -19.81 -11.75
C ARG A 244 -19.28 -19.23 -11.11
N ILE A 245 -18.68 -19.93 -10.15
CA ILE A 245 -17.42 -19.52 -9.52
C ILE A 245 -16.30 -19.46 -10.57
N ARG A 246 -16.23 -20.44 -11.48
CA ARG A 246 -15.29 -20.43 -12.61
C ARG A 246 -15.49 -19.25 -13.55
N GLU A 247 -16.72 -18.92 -13.91
CA GLU A 247 -17.04 -17.76 -14.76
C GLU A 247 -16.60 -16.45 -14.11
N VAL A 248 -16.90 -16.27 -12.82
CA VAL A 248 -16.46 -15.08 -12.07
C VAL A 248 -14.95 -15.00 -12.02
N LEU A 249 -14.24 -16.11 -11.72
CA LEU A 249 -12.78 -16.14 -11.76
C LEU A 249 -12.22 -15.84 -13.16
N GLY A 250 -12.91 -16.25 -14.22
CA GLY A 250 -12.54 -15.91 -15.61
C GLY A 250 -12.62 -14.40 -15.86
N GLN A 251 -13.70 -13.76 -15.44
CA GLN A 251 -13.89 -12.30 -15.55
C GLN A 251 -12.87 -11.52 -14.70
N VAL A 252 -12.56 -12.02 -13.51
CA VAL A 252 -11.52 -11.46 -12.63
C VAL A 252 -10.13 -11.55 -13.27
N ALA A 253 -9.83 -12.66 -13.98
CA ALA A 253 -8.58 -12.79 -14.73
C ALA A 253 -8.49 -11.83 -15.92
N GLU A 254 -9.62 -11.39 -16.47
CA GLU A 254 -9.71 -10.34 -17.49
C GLU A 254 -9.67 -8.92 -16.88
N GLY A 255 -9.63 -8.80 -15.55
CA GLY A 255 -9.53 -7.53 -14.82
C GLY A 255 -10.86 -6.98 -14.32
N ASP A 256 -12.00 -7.67 -14.50
CA ASP A 256 -13.28 -7.23 -13.95
C ASP A 256 -13.45 -7.70 -12.50
N LEU A 257 -13.37 -6.76 -11.57
CA LEU A 257 -13.55 -6.96 -10.13
C LEU A 257 -14.94 -6.50 -9.66
N THR A 258 -15.84 -6.08 -10.55
CA THR A 258 -17.22 -5.70 -10.21
C THR A 258 -18.16 -6.92 -10.09
N VAL A 259 -17.72 -8.06 -10.63
CA VAL A 259 -18.51 -9.28 -10.71
C VAL A 259 -18.55 -10.01 -9.37
N ARG A 260 -19.69 -10.62 -9.04
CA ARG A 260 -19.89 -11.35 -7.79
C ARG A 260 -20.43 -12.76 -8.05
N ALA A 261 -19.89 -13.73 -7.33
CA ALA A 261 -20.36 -15.11 -7.33
C ALA A 261 -21.74 -15.22 -6.67
N GLY A 262 -22.00 -14.40 -5.65
CA GLY A 262 -23.28 -14.31 -4.96
C GLY A 262 -23.62 -15.58 -4.17
N LYS A 263 -24.88 -15.69 -3.74
CA LYS A 263 -25.37 -16.87 -3.00
C LYS A 263 -25.55 -18.06 -3.96
N THR A 264 -24.47 -18.80 -4.23
CA THR A 264 -24.47 -19.98 -5.10
C THR A 264 -23.93 -21.22 -4.37
N GLY A 265 -24.57 -22.37 -4.57
CA GLY A 265 -24.15 -23.65 -3.98
C GLY A 265 -24.73 -23.98 -2.59
N GLY A 266 -24.32 -25.14 -2.06
CA GLY A 266 -24.58 -25.55 -0.67
C GLY A 266 -23.58 -24.92 0.31
N ALA A 267 -23.43 -25.48 1.51
CA ALA A 267 -22.57 -24.93 2.56
C ALA A 267 -21.15 -24.55 2.10
N GLU A 268 -20.33 -25.51 1.64
CA GLU A 268 -18.92 -25.22 1.32
C GLU A 268 -18.73 -24.39 0.05
N LEU A 269 -19.56 -24.63 -0.98
CA LEU A 269 -19.49 -23.85 -2.22
C LEU A 269 -20.01 -22.42 -2.02
N GLY A 270 -20.98 -22.23 -1.13
CA GLY A 270 -21.47 -20.91 -0.73
C GLY A 270 -20.46 -20.15 0.13
N GLU A 271 -19.75 -20.84 1.02
CA GLU A 271 -18.63 -20.25 1.76
C GLU A 271 -17.50 -19.83 0.81
N MET A 272 -17.14 -20.68 -0.16
CA MET A 272 -16.16 -20.34 -1.19
C MET A 272 -16.60 -19.12 -2.03
N ALA A 273 -17.86 -19.05 -2.44
CA ALA A 273 -18.41 -17.92 -3.18
C ALA A 273 -18.35 -16.62 -2.34
N ALA A 274 -18.71 -16.68 -1.06
CA ALA A 274 -18.65 -15.54 -0.16
C ALA A 274 -17.20 -15.09 0.12
N SER A 275 -16.27 -16.02 0.32
CA SER A 275 -14.84 -15.70 0.46
C SER A 275 -14.26 -15.09 -0.81
N LEU A 276 -14.68 -15.57 -1.99
CA LEU A 276 -14.31 -14.96 -3.27
C LEU A 276 -14.81 -13.52 -3.34
N ASP A 277 -16.10 -13.28 -3.09
CA ASP A 277 -16.70 -11.94 -3.13
C ASP A 277 -15.98 -10.98 -2.16
N HIS A 278 -15.69 -11.41 -0.93
CA HIS A 278 -14.93 -10.62 0.04
C HIS A 278 -13.48 -10.32 -0.40
N THR A 279 -12.85 -11.26 -1.12
CA THR A 279 -11.52 -11.06 -1.69
C THR A 279 -11.57 -10.03 -2.82
N LEU A 280 -12.59 -10.09 -3.68
CA LEU A 280 -12.80 -9.10 -4.75
C LEU A 280 -13.04 -7.70 -4.19
N ASP A 281 -13.87 -7.57 -3.15
CA ASP A 281 -14.07 -6.30 -2.45
C ASP A 281 -12.76 -5.76 -1.86
N SER A 282 -11.96 -6.63 -1.24
CA SER A 282 -10.67 -6.25 -0.65
C SER A 282 -9.67 -5.77 -1.70
N ILE A 283 -9.55 -6.49 -2.83
CA ILE A 283 -8.68 -6.09 -3.94
C ILE A 283 -9.17 -4.77 -4.56
N GLY A 284 -10.48 -4.63 -4.78
CA GLY A 284 -11.07 -3.40 -5.31
C GLY A 284 -10.79 -2.18 -4.43
N ASN A 285 -10.94 -2.32 -3.11
CA ASN A 285 -10.61 -1.26 -2.16
C ASN A 285 -9.11 -0.87 -2.22
N VAL A 286 -8.20 -1.85 -2.32
CA VAL A 286 -6.76 -1.60 -2.47
C VAL A 286 -6.47 -0.86 -3.78
N LEU A 287 -7.05 -1.29 -4.90
CA LEU A 287 -6.85 -0.62 -6.20
C LEU A 287 -7.39 0.80 -6.20
N THR A 288 -8.55 1.03 -5.57
CA THR A 288 -9.11 2.38 -5.39
C THR A 288 -8.17 3.27 -4.58
N LEU A 289 -7.62 2.74 -3.48
CA LEU A 289 -6.64 3.45 -2.67
C LEU A 289 -5.35 3.75 -3.43
N VAL A 290 -4.85 2.81 -4.25
CA VAL A 290 -3.67 3.01 -5.11
C VAL A 290 -3.94 4.08 -6.15
N ASN A 291 -5.12 4.10 -6.79
CA ASN A 291 -5.49 5.12 -7.77
C ASN A 291 -5.57 6.53 -7.13
N ASP A 292 -6.22 6.66 -5.97
CA ASP A 292 -6.27 7.92 -5.23
C ASP A 292 -4.88 8.37 -4.78
N SER A 293 -4.08 7.46 -4.22
CA SER A 293 -2.69 7.74 -3.81
C SER A 293 -1.82 8.17 -4.98
N SER A 294 -1.97 7.55 -6.14
CA SER A 294 -1.24 7.92 -7.37
C SER A 294 -1.67 9.31 -7.83
N THR A 295 -2.96 9.62 -7.82
CA THR A 295 -3.47 10.96 -8.16
C THR A 295 -2.90 12.04 -7.23
N ARG A 296 -2.88 11.78 -5.91
CA ARG A 296 -2.25 12.67 -4.93
C ARG A 296 -0.75 12.81 -5.17
N LEU A 297 -0.06 11.72 -5.51
CA LEU A 297 1.37 11.74 -5.83
C LEU A 297 1.68 12.56 -7.08
N ALA A 298 0.85 12.48 -8.13
CA ALA A 298 0.99 13.31 -9.32
C ALA A 298 0.83 14.80 -8.98
N ALA A 299 -0.20 15.15 -8.22
CA ALA A 299 -0.42 16.52 -7.77
C ALA A 299 0.74 17.06 -6.90
N ALA A 300 1.24 16.25 -5.96
CA ALA A 300 2.38 16.59 -5.12
C ALA A 300 3.68 16.77 -5.94
N SER A 301 3.89 15.92 -6.96
CA SER A 301 5.04 16.03 -7.86
C SER A 301 4.98 17.31 -8.70
N GLN A 302 3.79 17.69 -9.16
CA GLN A 302 3.58 18.92 -9.91
C GLN A 302 3.79 20.17 -9.03
N GLN A 303 3.34 20.13 -7.77
CA GLN A 303 3.64 21.16 -6.78
C GLN A 303 5.13 21.27 -6.48
N LEU A 304 5.83 20.14 -6.32
CA LEU A 304 7.28 20.09 -6.09
C LEU A 304 8.04 20.70 -7.29
N SER A 305 7.64 20.38 -8.52
CA SER A 305 8.22 20.96 -9.73
C SER A 305 8.01 22.48 -9.78
N GLY A 306 6.82 22.97 -9.42
CA GLY A 306 6.54 24.41 -9.34
C GLY A 306 7.35 25.12 -8.26
N ALA A 307 7.48 24.50 -7.09
CA ALA A 307 8.30 25.03 -5.98
C ALA A 307 9.79 25.09 -6.35
N ALA A 308 10.30 24.04 -7.02
CA ALA A 308 11.67 24.00 -7.51
C ALA A 308 11.95 25.10 -8.54
N GLU A 309 11.01 25.35 -9.46
CA GLU A 309 11.11 26.45 -10.43
C GLU A 309 11.11 27.84 -9.75
N GLY A 310 10.25 28.05 -8.76
CA GLY A 310 10.27 29.28 -7.95
C GLY A 310 11.59 29.47 -7.20
N MET A 311 12.16 28.39 -6.67
CA MET A 311 13.47 28.42 -5.99
C MET A 311 14.61 28.75 -6.97
N ARG A 312 14.56 28.22 -8.20
CA ARG A 312 15.49 28.57 -9.29
C ARG A 312 15.47 30.07 -9.57
N GLN A 313 14.29 30.66 -9.69
CA GLN A 313 14.12 32.09 -9.96
C GLN A 313 14.64 32.95 -8.79
N ASN A 314 14.38 32.54 -7.55
CA ASN A 314 14.90 33.21 -6.37
C ASN A 314 16.43 33.14 -6.31
N ALA A 315 17.02 31.98 -6.62
CA ALA A 315 18.46 31.82 -6.70
C ALA A 315 19.08 32.74 -7.78
N GLN A 316 18.49 32.80 -8.97
CA GLN A 316 18.94 33.73 -10.02
C GLN A 316 18.84 35.20 -9.60
N THR A 317 17.77 35.57 -8.91
CA THR A 317 17.60 36.94 -8.39
C THR A 317 18.64 37.25 -7.32
N ALA A 318 18.89 36.32 -6.39
CA ALA A 318 19.91 36.46 -5.36
C ALA A 318 21.32 36.59 -5.95
N ALA A 319 21.63 35.85 -7.02
CA ALA A 319 22.89 36.00 -7.76
C ALA A 319 23.04 37.40 -8.37
N GLY A 320 22.00 37.91 -9.04
CA GLY A 320 22.03 39.27 -9.60
C GLY A 320 22.19 40.36 -8.53
N GLN A 321 21.51 40.21 -7.38
CA GLN A 321 21.67 41.12 -6.25
C GLN A 321 23.06 41.03 -5.63
N ALA A 322 23.64 39.83 -5.54
CA ALA A 322 25.01 39.63 -5.08
C ALA A 322 26.01 40.41 -5.96
N ASP A 323 25.88 40.33 -7.29
CA ASP A 323 26.73 41.08 -8.22
C ASP A 323 26.65 42.61 -8.00
N GLU A 324 25.43 43.14 -7.77
CA GLU A 324 25.21 44.55 -7.47
C GLU A 324 25.86 45.00 -6.15
N VAL A 325 25.79 44.14 -5.12
CA VAL A 325 26.45 44.40 -3.83
C VAL A 325 27.97 44.37 -3.97
N VAL A 326 28.53 43.45 -4.77
CA VAL A 326 29.98 43.43 -5.05
C VAL A 326 30.41 44.72 -5.74
N ALA A 327 29.68 45.17 -6.76
CA ALA A 327 29.96 46.42 -7.43
C ALA A 327 29.92 47.62 -6.47
N SER A 328 28.91 47.67 -5.60
CA SER A 328 28.77 48.71 -4.57
C SER A 328 29.90 48.68 -3.55
N ALA A 329 30.28 47.50 -3.05
CA ALA A 329 31.40 47.33 -2.13
C ALA A 329 32.74 47.75 -2.78
N GLY A 330 32.93 47.46 -4.08
CA GLY A 330 34.07 47.93 -4.86
C GLY A 330 34.12 49.46 -4.98
N ALA A 331 32.98 50.11 -5.23
CA ALA A 331 32.89 51.57 -5.28
C ALA A 331 33.18 52.22 -3.91
N VAL A 332 32.71 51.62 -2.81
CA VAL A 332 33.04 52.06 -1.45
C VAL A 332 34.53 51.91 -1.18
N ALA A 333 35.14 50.77 -1.53
CA ALA A 333 36.58 50.55 -1.35
C ALA A 333 37.42 51.60 -2.10
N SER A 334 37.04 51.95 -3.33
CA SER A 334 37.69 53.02 -4.10
C SER A 334 37.51 54.40 -3.45
N SER A 335 36.35 54.67 -2.87
CA SER A 335 36.07 55.93 -2.17
C SER A 335 36.91 56.03 -0.89
N VAL A 336 37.02 54.93 -0.14
CA VAL A 336 37.88 54.81 1.05
C VAL A 336 39.35 55.06 0.71
N ASP A 337 39.86 54.52 -0.40
CA ASP A 337 41.24 54.76 -0.87
C ASP A 337 41.50 56.25 -1.20
N THR A 338 40.50 56.89 -1.81
CA THR A 338 40.54 58.34 -2.10
C THR A 338 40.58 59.16 -0.81
N VAL A 339 39.74 58.83 0.18
CA VAL A 339 39.73 59.51 1.48
C VAL A 339 41.02 59.25 2.24
N ALA A 340 41.56 58.03 2.22
CA ALA A 340 42.85 57.71 2.85
C ALA A 340 43.99 58.55 2.28
N THR A 341 44.03 58.71 0.96
CA THR A 341 44.99 59.59 0.28
C THR A 341 44.81 61.05 0.72
N GLY A 342 43.56 61.53 0.77
CA GLY A 342 43.24 62.88 1.23
C GLY A 342 43.64 63.13 2.69
N SER A 343 43.42 62.16 3.58
CA SER A 343 43.83 62.24 4.98
C SER A 343 45.35 62.26 5.14
N SER A 344 46.08 61.48 4.33
CA SER A 344 47.55 61.52 4.33
C SER A 344 48.10 62.88 3.87
N GLN A 345 47.48 63.48 2.85
CA GLN A 345 47.80 64.84 2.43
C GLN A 345 47.46 65.87 3.51
N MET A 346 46.34 65.71 4.21
CA MET A 346 45.93 66.57 5.32
C MET A 346 46.94 66.51 6.49
N GLU A 347 47.41 65.31 6.86
CA GLU A 347 48.47 65.16 7.86
C GLU A 347 49.74 65.93 7.49
N SER A 348 50.15 65.89 6.22
CA SER A 348 51.30 66.65 5.75
C SER A 348 51.07 68.15 5.87
N ALA A 349 49.89 68.64 5.46
CA ALA A 349 49.53 70.07 5.55
C ALA A 349 49.45 70.55 7.00
N ILE A 350 48.88 69.76 7.92
CA ILE A 350 48.81 70.06 9.35
C ILE A 350 50.22 70.17 9.95
N ARG A 351 51.14 69.26 9.61
CA ARG A 351 52.54 69.33 10.07
C ARG A 351 53.25 70.58 9.57
N GLU A 352 53.01 70.98 8.32
CA GLU A 352 53.56 72.21 7.74
C GLU A 352 53.01 73.46 8.43
N ILE A 353 51.69 73.53 8.67
CA ILE A 353 51.07 74.63 9.41
C ILE A 353 51.63 74.71 10.84
N SER A 354 51.80 73.56 11.51
CA SER A 354 52.39 73.49 12.85
C SER A 354 53.81 74.07 12.88
N GLN A 355 54.66 73.68 11.92
CA GLN A 355 56.02 74.22 11.79
C GLN A 355 56.02 75.72 11.51
N ASN A 356 55.18 76.18 10.58
CA ASN A 356 55.06 77.60 10.24
C ASN A 356 54.55 78.44 11.43
N ALA A 357 53.61 77.93 12.21
CA ALA A 357 53.10 78.62 13.39
C ALA A 357 54.15 78.72 14.50
N SER A 358 54.91 77.64 14.73
CA SER A 358 56.02 77.63 15.69
C SER A 358 57.14 78.59 15.29
N GLU A 359 57.49 78.63 14.00
CA GLU A 359 58.48 79.56 13.46
C GLU A 359 58.00 81.01 13.55
N ALA A 360 56.72 81.28 13.25
CA ALA A 360 56.14 82.61 13.39
C ALA A 360 56.14 83.09 14.85
N SER A 361 55.83 82.21 15.82
CA SER A 361 55.92 82.54 17.25
C SER A 361 57.37 82.86 17.66
N ARG A 362 58.35 82.09 17.17
CA ARG A 362 59.78 82.37 17.40
C ARG A 362 60.21 83.74 16.86
N VAL A 363 59.81 84.08 15.64
CA VAL A 363 60.09 85.38 15.02
C VAL A 363 59.39 86.52 15.78
N ALA A 364 58.15 86.32 16.22
CA ALA A 364 57.42 87.30 17.02
C ALA A 364 58.13 87.55 18.36
N SER A 365 58.54 86.52 19.10
CA SER A 365 59.32 86.68 20.35
C SER A 365 60.61 87.45 20.11
N GLN A 366 61.35 87.13 19.05
CA GLN A 366 62.57 87.88 18.69
C GLN A 366 62.28 89.34 18.36
N ALA A 367 61.15 89.65 17.71
CA ALA A 367 60.76 91.01 17.40
C ALA A 367 60.37 91.81 18.66
N VAL A 368 59.78 91.17 19.68
CA VAL A 368 59.56 91.80 21.00
C VAL A 368 60.88 92.21 21.64
N ASP A 369 61.86 91.29 21.68
CA ASP A 369 63.18 91.59 22.26
C ASP A 369 63.85 92.79 21.57
N VAL A 370 63.78 92.84 20.23
CA VAL A 370 64.32 93.95 19.43
C VAL A 370 63.56 95.26 19.70
N ALA A 371 62.24 95.22 19.85
CA ALA A 371 61.43 96.40 20.17
C ALA A 371 61.73 96.94 21.58
N GLU A 372 61.92 96.07 22.57
CA GLU A 372 62.35 96.45 23.92
C GLU A 372 63.75 97.08 23.93
N ASP A 373 64.70 96.49 23.23
CA ASP A 373 66.06 97.03 23.07
C ASP A 373 66.06 98.40 22.38
N THR A 374 65.22 98.56 21.36
CA THR A 374 65.05 99.83 20.64
C THR A 374 64.43 100.89 21.56
N THR A 375 63.38 100.53 22.30
CA THR A 375 62.75 101.41 23.30
C THR A 375 63.76 101.91 24.32
N ARG A 376 64.62 101.03 24.83
CA ARG A 376 65.68 101.39 25.78
C ARG A 376 66.70 102.36 25.19
N THR A 377 67.05 102.17 23.93
CA THR A 377 68.03 103.01 23.22
C THR A 377 67.47 104.39 22.92
N VAL A 378 66.23 104.47 22.44
CA VAL A 378 65.50 105.72 22.20
C VAL A 378 65.23 106.45 23.53
N GLY A 379 64.89 105.73 24.59
CA GLY A 379 64.76 106.30 25.95
C GLY A 379 66.04 107.00 26.42
N LYS A 380 67.21 106.35 26.26
CA LYS A 380 68.52 106.97 26.57
C LYS A 380 68.80 108.23 25.75
N LEU A 381 68.34 108.28 24.49
CA LEU A 381 68.45 109.49 23.67
C LEU A 381 67.56 110.61 24.21
N GLY A 382 66.37 110.27 24.69
CA GLY A 382 65.47 111.20 25.39
C GLY A 382 66.10 111.78 26.64
N ASP A 383 66.67 110.92 27.49
CA ASP A 383 67.40 111.32 28.71
C ASP A 383 68.59 112.24 28.37
N SER A 384 69.41 111.85 27.39
CA SER A 384 70.56 112.65 26.93
C SER A 384 70.12 114.01 26.39
N SER A 385 68.99 114.06 25.67
CA SER A 385 68.43 115.31 25.15
C SER A 385 67.90 116.21 26.27
N ALA A 386 67.34 115.65 27.35
CA ALA A 386 66.95 116.39 28.56
C ALA A 386 68.14 116.96 29.33
N GLU A 387 69.25 116.22 29.41
CA GLU A 387 70.51 116.72 29.95
C GLU A 387 71.03 117.91 29.11
N ILE A 388 71.03 117.77 27.77
CA ILE A 388 71.44 118.87 26.86
C ILE A 388 70.53 120.10 27.06
N ALA A 389 69.21 119.93 27.16
CA ALA A 389 68.29 121.05 27.41
C ALA A 389 68.62 121.78 28.73
N THR A 390 69.00 121.04 29.77
CA THR A 390 69.43 121.60 31.06
C THR A 390 70.72 122.42 30.91
N VAL A 391 71.69 121.90 30.14
CA VAL A 391 72.94 122.61 29.84
C VAL A 391 72.69 123.88 29.02
N ILE A 392 71.83 123.82 28.01
CA ILE A 392 71.46 125.00 27.19
C ILE A 392 70.81 126.07 28.05
N LYS A 393 69.91 125.69 28.96
CA LYS A 393 69.28 126.63 29.90
C LYS A 393 70.30 127.32 30.80
N LEU A 394 71.32 126.60 31.26
CA LEU A 394 72.43 127.17 32.01
C LEU A 394 73.25 128.13 31.16
N ILE A 395 73.59 127.77 29.92
CA ILE A 395 74.35 128.64 28.99
C ILE A 395 73.56 129.91 28.68
N ASN A 396 72.25 129.81 28.42
CA ASN A 396 71.41 130.98 28.18
C ASN A 396 71.38 131.90 29.42
N GLY A 397 71.31 131.34 30.63
CA GLY A 397 71.44 132.10 31.87
C GLY A 397 72.79 132.80 32.03
N ILE A 398 73.89 132.13 31.65
CA ILE A 398 75.24 132.74 31.63
C ILE A 398 75.33 133.87 30.59
N ALA A 399 74.74 133.68 29.40
CA ALA A 399 74.71 134.68 28.34
C ALA A 399 73.90 135.92 28.77
N GLU A 400 72.73 135.74 29.40
CA GLU A 400 71.94 136.83 29.99
C GLU A 400 72.72 137.58 31.08
N GLN A 401 73.38 136.85 31.99
CA GLN A 401 74.21 137.44 33.04
C GLN A 401 75.40 138.21 32.46
N THR A 402 76.03 137.67 31.41
CA THR A 402 77.17 138.30 30.72
C THR A 402 76.72 139.55 29.97
N ASN A 403 75.55 139.53 29.33
CA ASN A 403 74.93 140.69 28.70
C ASN A 403 74.62 141.79 29.74
N LEU A 404 74.14 141.43 30.95
CA LEU A 404 73.92 142.38 32.05
C LEU A 404 75.24 142.96 32.60
N LEU A 405 76.27 142.13 32.77
CA LEU A 405 77.61 142.57 33.20
C LEU A 405 78.24 143.50 32.16
N ALA A 406 78.15 143.15 30.88
CA ALA A 406 78.64 143.95 29.77
C ALA A 406 77.87 145.28 29.64
N LEU A 407 76.56 145.28 29.89
CA LEU A 407 75.75 146.50 29.94
C LEU A 407 76.21 147.41 31.10
N ASN A 408 76.39 146.87 32.30
CA ASN A 408 76.89 147.62 33.46
C ASN A 408 78.30 148.18 33.18
N ALA A 409 79.18 147.40 32.56
CA ALA A 409 80.51 147.84 32.16
C ALA A 409 80.45 148.95 31.09
N THR A 410 79.53 148.87 30.13
CA THR A 410 79.31 149.90 29.11
C THR A 410 78.84 151.21 29.75
N ILE A 411 77.94 151.14 30.75
CA ILE A 411 77.47 152.30 31.51
C ILE A 411 78.61 152.96 32.29
N GLU A 412 79.42 152.18 33.02
CA GLU A 412 80.52 152.73 33.81
C GLU A 412 81.66 153.27 32.92
N ALA A 413 81.90 152.64 31.76
CA ALA A 413 82.83 153.15 30.75
C ALA A 413 82.35 154.48 30.14
N ALA A 414 81.04 154.65 29.91
CA ALA A 414 80.46 155.93 29.48
C ALA A 414 80.59 157.01 30.59
N ARG A 415 80.52 156.60 31.86
CA ARG A 415 80.68 157.46 33.04
C ARG A 415 82.10 157.98 33.22
N ALA A 416 83.11 157.22 32.78
CA ALA A 416 84.52 157.60 32.79
C ALA A 416 84.94 158.56 31.66
N GLY A 417 84.02 158.94 30.76
CA GLY A 417 84.28 159.93 29.69
C GLY A 417 85.32 159.46 28.65
N GLU A 418 86.20 160.36 28.18
CA GLU A 418 87.21 160.06 27.14
C GLU A 418 88.18 158.93 27.53
N ALA A 419 88.48 158.76 28.83
CA ALA A 419 89.37 157.69 29.32
C ALA A 419 88.74 156.29 29.24
N GLY A 420 87.40 156.20 29.16
CA GLY A 420 86.65 154.94 29.11
C GLY A 420 86.33 154.42 27.70
N LYS A 421 86.65 155.17 26.64
CA LYS A 421 86.26 154.83 25.25
C LYS A 421 86.70 153.43 24.80
N GLY A 422 87.94 153.03 25.08
CA GLY A 422 88.44 151.70 24.74
C GLY A 422 87.71 150.57 25.48
N PHE A 423 87.39 150.80 26.76
CA PHE A 423 86.59 149.88 27.57
C PHE A 423 85.14 149.80 27.10
N ALA A 424 84.54 150.92 26.67
CA ALA A 424 83.17 150.95 26.16
C ALA A 424 83.02 150.12 24.88
N VAL A 425 84.02 150.14 23.98
CA VAL A 425 84.02 149.31 22.76
C VAL A 425 84.07 147.83 23.11
N VAL A 426 84.98 147.41 24.00
CA VAL A 426 85.08 146.00 24.42
C VAL A 426 83.80 145.56 25.14
N ALA A 427 83.23 146.40 26.01
CA ALA A 427 81.98 146.10 26.69
C ALA A 427 80.79 145.97 25.72
N SER A 428 80.74 146.79 24.67
CA SER A 428 79.73 146.66 23.60
C SER A 428 79.91 145.37 22.78
N GLU A 429 81.16 144.99 22.45
CA GLU A 429 81.46 143.75 21.73
C GLU A 429 81.07 142.51 22.55
N VAL A 430 81.40 142.50 23.85
CA VAL A 430 81.01 141.42 24.77
C VAL A 430 79.49 141.34 24.91
N LYS A 431 78.80 142.50 24.92
CA LYS A 431 77.34 142.55 24.95
C LYS A 431 76.72 141.95 23.68
N GLU A 432 77.25 142.29 22.50
CA GLU A 432 76.77 141.76 21.22
C GLU A 432 77.02 140.25 21.12
N LEU A 433 78.21 139.77 21.52
CA LEU A 433 78.55 138.35 21.57
C LEU A 433 77.66 137.57 22.55
N ALA A 434 77.31 138.17 23.69
CA ALA A 434 76.38 137.58 24.66
C ALA A 434 74.94 137.49 24.11
N GLN A 435 74.49 138.49 23.34
CA GLN A 435 73.19 138.45 22.65
C GLN A 435 73.16 137.41 21.53
N GLU A 436 74.25 137.28 20.77
CA GLU A 436 74.39 136.25 19.74
C GLU A 436 74.42 134.85 20.36
N THR A 437 75.12 134.68 21.48
CA THR A 437 75.13 133.43 22.26
C THR A 437 73.71 133.07 22.73
N ALA A 438 72.97 134.03 23.28
CA ALA A 438 71.59 133.81 23.74
C ALA A 438 70.66 133.36 22.59
N ARG A 439 70.74 134.03 21.42
CA ARG A 439 69.98 133.63 20.22
C ARG A 439 70.36 132.24 19.74
N ALA A 440 71.66 131.94 19.66
CA ALA A 440 72.14 130.63 19.26
C ALA A 440 71.66 129.53 20.24
N THR A 441 71.68 129.78 21.55
CA THR A 441 71.14 128.84 22.54
C THR A 441 69.64 128.67 22.44
N GLU A 442 68.88 129.72 22.11
CA GLU A 442 67.43 129.62 21.87
C GLU A 442 67.13 128.72 20.66
N ASP A 443 67.88 128.87 19.57
CA ASP A 443 67.75 128.04 18.38
C ASP A 443 68.13 126.58 18.64
N ILE A 444 69.19 126.32 19.43
CA ILE A 444 69.54 124.96 19.85
C ILE A 444 68.45 124.40 20.78
N SER A 445 67.88 125.21 21.68
CA SER A 445 66.76 124.78 22.55
C SER A 445 65.58 124.27 21.72
N LYS A 446 65.15 125.03 20.69
CA LYS A 446 64.08 124.62 19.77
C LYS A 446 64.39 123.30 19.06
N ARG A 447 65.65 123.07 18.66
CA ARG A 447 66.07 121.81 18.03
C ARG A 447 66.06 120.64 19.03
N VAL A 448 66.48 120.86 20.28
CA VAL A 448 66.46 119.84 21.32
C VAL A 448 65.03 119.50 21.73
N GLU A 449 64.13 120.49 21.82
CA GLU A 449 62.70 120.28 22.02
C GLU A 449 62.08 119.44 20.89
N ALA A 450 62.45 119.71 19.63
CA ALA A 450 62.03 118.88 18.50
C ALA A 450 62.56 117.44 18.61
N ILE A 451 63.83 117.25 18.95
CA ILE A 451 64.42 115.92 19.18
C ILE A 451 63.68 115.18 20.31
N GLN A 452 63.36 115.85 21.41
CA GLN A 452 62.61 115.26 22.52
C GLN A 452 61.20 114.84 22.09
N ALA A 453 60.49 115.68 21.34
CA ALA A 453 59.18 115.38 20.81
C ALA A 453 59.21 114.19 19.84
N ASP A 454 60.17 114.17 18.91
CA ASP A 454 60.36 113.07 17.96
C ASP A 454 60.73 111.76 18.68
N THR A 455 61.56 111.84 19.73
CA THR A 455 61.95 110.70 20.56
C THR A 455 60.74 110.13 21.32
N ALA A 456 59.89 110.99 21.91
CA ALA A 456 58.67 110.56 22.57
C ALA A 456 57.70 109.89 21.58
N GLY A 457 57.50 110.50 20.41
CA GLY A 457 56.71 109.90 19.33
C GLY A 457 57.25 108.56 18.85
N ALA A 458 58.57 108.39 18.79
CA ALA A 458 59.21 107.12 18.46
C ALA A 458 58.96 106.05 19.54
N VAL A 459 59.04 106.40 20.83
CA VAL A 459 58.71 105.46 21.92
C VAL A 459 57.26 105.00 21.85
N ASP A 460 56.32 105.92 21.62
CA ASP A 460 54.90 105.58 21.46
C ASP A 460 54.66 104.65 20.26
N ALA A 461 55.31 104.91 19.12
CA ALA A 461 55.23 104.06 17.94
C ALA A 461 55.82 102.66 18.19
N ILE A 462 56.95 102.56 18.88
CA ILE A 462 57.56 101.26 19.23
C ILE A 462 56.66 100.48 20.21
N SER A 463 56.04 101.17 21.18
CA SER A 463 55.08 100.56 22.11
C SER A 463 53.89 99.93 21.37
N GLN A 464 53.33 100.63 20.37
CA GLN A 464 52.27 100.08 19.51
C GLN A 464 52.74 98.86 18.71
N ILE A 465 53.97 98.90 18.17
CA ILE A 465 54.58 97.75 17.48
C ILE A 465 54.68 96.55 18.42
N SER A 466 55.14 96.74 19.67
CA SER A 466 55.20 95.67 20.67
C SER A 466 53.82 95.07 20.98
N THR A 467 52.77 95.90 21.08
CA THR A 467 51.39 95.39 21.25
C THR A 467 50.96 94.51 20.07
N VAL A 468 51.17 94.97 18.83
CA VAL A 468 50.82 94.20 17.63
C VAL A 468 51.60 92.88 17.55
N ILE A 469 52.88 92.88 17.92
CA ILE A 469 53.68 91.64 17.97
C ILE A 469 53.16 90.69 19.06
N GLY A 470 52.73 91.22 20.21
CA GLY A 470 52.07 90.44 21.25
C GLY A 470 50.80 89.75 20.75
N GLU A 471 49.93 90.49 20.06
CA GLU A 471 48.73 89.92 19.42
C GLU A 471 49.08 88.84 18.39
N ILE A 472 50.14 89.02 17.60
CA ILE A 472 50.62 87.99 16.67
C ILE A 472 50.98 86.71 17.44
N ASN A 473 51.69 86.81 18.56
CA ASN A 473 52.07 85.64 19.35
C ASN A 473 50.83 84.92 19.94
N ASP A 474 49.84 85.67 20.42
CA ASP A 474 48.57 85.10 20.92
C ASP A 474 47.78 84.38 19.80
N PHE A 475 47.77 84.93 18.59
CA PHE A 475 47.19 84.26 17.42
C PHE A 475 47.95 82.97 17.07
N GLN A 476 49.28 82.94 17.18
CA GLN A 476 50.04 81.70 16.96
C GLN A 476 49.71 80.61 17.99
N ALA A 477 49.52 80.98 19.27
CA ALA A 477 49.08 80.02 20.29
C ALA A 477 47.69 79.44 19.97
N THR A 478 46.79 80.27 19.44
CA THR A 478 45.45 79.83 19.00
C THR A 478 45.54 78.88 17.79
N ILE A 479 46.41 79.20 16.81
CA ILE A 479 46.66 78.32 15.66
C ILE A 479 47.23 76.98 16.10
N ALA A 480 48.17 76.97 17.05
CA ALA A 480 48.75 75.74 17.59
C ALA A 480 47.69 74.84 18.23
N ALA A 481 46.78 75.40 19.04
CA ALA A 481 45.67 74.65 19.63
C ALA A 481 44.72 74.08 18.56
N ALA A 482 44.39 74.86 17.52
CA ALA A 482 43.57 74.39 16.41
C ALA A 482 44.25 73.27 15.61
N VAL A 483 45.57 73.33 15.45
CA VAL A 483 46.38 72.28 14.80
C VAL A 483 46.38 70.98 15.59
N GLU A 484 46.44 71.04 16.93
CA GLU A 484 46.30 69.85 17.79
C GLU A 484 44.92 69.19 17.61
N GLU A 485 43.85 69.99 17.58
CA GLU A 485 42.48 69.50 17.35
C GLU A 485 42.33 68.88 15.96
N GLN A 486 42.82 69.54 14.90
CA GLN A 486 42.83 69.00 13.54
C GLN A 486 43.61 67.68 13.43
N THR A 487 44.71 67.55 14.17
CA THR A 487 45.49 66.31 14.22
C THR A 487 44.66 65.17 14.83
N ALA A 488 43.97 65.44 15.94
CA ALA A 488 43.10 64.47 16.58
C ALA A 488 41.95 64.02 15.64
N THR A 489 41.26 64.97 15.01
CA THR A 489 40.18 64.66 14.06
C THR A 489 40.68 63.88 12.85
N THR A 490 41.86 64.20 12.33
CA THR A 490 42.45 63.48 11.17
C THR A 490 42.82 62.04 11.53
N ASN A 491 43.36 61.80 12.73
CA ASN A 491 43.63 60.45 13.23
C ASN A 491 42.35 59.62 13.40
N GLU A 492 41.27 60.25 13.90
CA GLU A 492 39.98 59.58 14.04
C GLU A 492 39.35 59.26 12.67
N MET A 493 39.45 60.17 11.69
CA MET A 493 39.08 59.89 10.30
C MET A 493 39.86 58.70 9.73
N ASN A 494 41.17 58.65 9.91
CA ASN A 494 42.00 57.53 9.46
C ASN A 494 41.55 56.19 10.05
N ARG A 495 41.19 56.18 11.34
CA ARG A 495 40.65 54.98 12.00
C ARG A 495 39.31 54.55 11.40
N ASN A 496 38.38 55.49 11.19
CA ASN A 496 37.07 55.21 10.57
C ASN A 496 37.20 54.72 9.13
N VAL A 497 38.14 55.28 8.36
CA VAL A 497 38.46 54.85 6.99
C VAL A 497 38.97 53.42 6.98
N ALA A 498 39.86 53.05 7.91
CA ALA A 498 40.36 51.67 8.03
C ALA A 498 39.24 50.67 8.40
N GLU A 499 38.34 51.03 9.31
CA GLU A 499 37.15 50.22 9.62
C GLU A 499 36.22 50.06 8.42
N ALA A 500 35.95 51.14 7.68
CA ALA A 500 35.14 51.10 6.47
C ALA A 500 35.77 50.22 5.37
N ALA A 501 37.10 50.28 5.22
CA ALA A 501 37.86 49.41 4.31
C ALA A 501 37.67 47.93 4.67
N SER A 502 37.89 47.59 5.95
CA SER A 502 37.72 46.23 6.47
C SER A 502 36.28 45.74 6.34
N GLY A 503 35.30 46.60 6.60
CA GLY A 503 33.88 46.29 6.43
C GLY A 503 33.53 45.99 4.97
N SER A 504 34.06 46.78 4.03
CA SER A 504 33.84 46.57 2.59
C SER A 504 34.45 45.26 2.10
N GLN A 505 35.65 44.89 2.58
CA GLN A 505 36.27 43.59 2.31
C GLN A 505 35.45 42.43 2.91
N GLY A 506 34.94 42.60 4.13
CA GLY A 506 34.06 41.63 4.78
C GLY A 506 32.77 41.38 4.00
N ILE A 507 32.15 42.45 3.48
CA ILE A 507 30.97 42.36 2.60
C ILE A 507 31.31 41.57 1.33
N ALA A 508 32.42 41.90 0.65
CA ALA A 508 32.83 41.19 -0.57
C ALA A 508 33.05 39.69 -0.33
N ALA A 509 33.67 39.31 0.79
CA ALA A 509 33.86 37.91 1.18
C ALA A 509 32.52 37.21 1.48
N ALA A 510 31.62 37.86 2.21
CA ALA A 510 30.29 37.33 2.52
C ALA A 510 29.47 37.09 1.24
N ILE A 511 29.55 37.99 0.27
CA ILE A 511 28.86 37.84 -1.00
C ILE A 511 29.45 36.72 -1.87
N THR A 512 30.77 36.51 -1.82
CA THR A 512 31.39 35.34 -2.47
C THR A 512 30.83 34.03 -1.89
N GLY A 513 30.64 33.97 -0.57
CA GLY A 513 29.97 32.85 0.09
C GLY A 513 28.50 32.69 -0.31
N LEU A 514 27.77 33.81 -0.43
CA LEU A 514 26.38 33.81 -0.91
C LEU A 514 26.28 33.24 -2.33
N ALA A 515 27.15 33.67 -3.25
CA ALA A 515 27.18 33.17 -4.63
C ALA A 515 27.41 31.65 -4.69
N ALA A 516 28.32 31.12 -3.88
CA ALA A 516 28.53 29.68 -3.76
C ALA A 516 27.28 28.94 -3.24
N GLY A 517 26.60 29.47 -2.22
CA GLY A 517 25.36 28.90 -1.68
C GLY A 517 24.20 28.95 -2.68
N THR A 518 24.12 30.00 -3.51
CA THR A 518 23.17 30.10 -4.61
C THR A 518 23.44 29.04 -5.68
N GLN A 519 24.71 28.78 -6.01
CA GLN A 519 25.08 27.73 -6.96
C GLN A 519 24.72 26.33 -6.45
N GLU A 520 24.94 26.06 -5.16
CA GLU A 520 24.51 24.81 -4.51
C GLU A 520 22.97 24.67 -4.53
N THR A 521 22.26 25.77 -4.27
CA THR A 521 20.79 25.80 -4.33
C THR A 521 20.28 25.42 -5.72
N ASN A 522 20.90 25.95 -6.79
CA ASN A 522 20.55 25.59 -8.16
C ASN A 522 20.74 24.09 -8.44
N GLN A 523 21.84 23.49 -7.97
CA GLN A 523 22.08 22.05 -8.13
C GLN A 523 21.00 21.22 -7.42
N ARG A 524 20.65 21.57 -6.17
CA ARG A 524 19.59 20.90 -5.40
C ARG A 524 18.21 21.06 -6.05
N VAL A 525 17.94 22.21 -6.67
CA VAL A 525 16.72 22.46 -7.42
C VAL A 525 16.63 21.55 -8.64
N GLU A 526 17.72 21.37 -9.40
CA GLU A 526 17.75 20.43 -10.54
C GLU A 526 17.51 18.98 -10.09
N GLU A 527 18.07 18.58 -8.95
CA GLU A 527 17.82 17.26 -8.35
C GLU A 527 16.35 17.10 -7.95
N ALA A 528 15.75 18.11 -7.32
CA ALA A 528 14.34 18.12 -6.94
C ALA A 528 13.42 18.05 -8.16
N GLN A 529 13.74 18.75 -9.26
CA GLN A 529 13.00 18.67 -10.52
C GLN A 529 13.08 17.27 -11.14
N ARG A 530 14.26 16.65 -11.15
CA ARG A 530 14.44 15.26 -11.61
C ARG A 530 13.61 14.28 -10.78
N ALA A 531 13.67 14.38 -9.45
CA ALA A 531 12.88 13.55 -8.55
C ALA A 531 11.37 13.76 -8.74
N ALA A 532 10.91 15.01 -8.89
CA ALA A 532 9.51 15.33 -9.16
C ALA A 532 9.04 14.72 -10.49
N SER A 533 9.85 14.80 -11.54
CA SER A 533 9.55 14.20 -12.84
C SER A 533 9.45 12.67 -12.76
N GLU A 534 10.35 12.03 -12.00
CA GLU A 534 10.32 10.59 -11.78
C GLU A 534 9.08 10.15 -10.99
N LEU A 535 8.71 10.87 -9.92
CA LEU A 535 7.50 10.60 -9.15
C LEU A 535 6.22 10.78 -9.99
N ALA A 536 6.18 11.80 -10.85
CA ALA A 536 5.07 12.00 -11.79
C ALA A 536 4.96 10.83 -12.79
N ARG A 537 6.09 10.34 -13.32
CA ARG A 537 6.12 9.16 -14.19
C ARG A 537 5.63 7.91 -13.46
N MET A 538 6.15 7.64 -12.26
CA MET A 538 5.74 6.48 -11.45
C MET A 538 4.25 6.52 -11.10
N SER A 539 3.72 7.70 -10.79
CA SER A 539 2.28 7.89 -10.57
C SER A 539 1.47 7.55 -11.83
N GLY A 540 1.90 8.02 -13.01
CA GLY A 540 1.27 7.66 -14.28
C GLY A 540 1.29 6.15 -14.55
N GLU A 541 2.43 5.50 -14.31
CA GLU A 541 2.56 4.03 -14.46
C GLU A 541 1.64 3.26 -13.51
N LEU A 542 1.46 3.74 -12.27
CA LEU A 542 0.51 3.16 -11.31
C LEU A 542 -0.95 3.37 -11.75
N GLN A 543 -1.29 4.56 -12.25
CA GLN A 543 -2.63 4.83 -12.80
C GLN A 543 -2.94 3.92 -13.98
N ASP A 544 -1.99 3.77 -14.92
CA ASP A 544 -2.13 2.87 -16.07
C ASP A 544 -2.26 1.41 -15.64
N ALA A 545 -1.51 0.99 -14.62
CA ALA A 545 -1.61 -0.37 -14.08
C ALA A 545 -2.97 -0.65 -13.42
N VAL A 546 -3.50 0.30 -12.66
CA VAL A 546 -4.81 0.19 -12.02
C VAL A 546 -5.94 0.29 -13.03
N ALA A 547 -5.81 1.12 -14.08
CA ALA A 547 -6.82 1.31 -15.12
C ALA A 547 -7.12 0.05 -15.93
N ARG A 548 -6.25 -0.97 -15.90
CA ARG A 548 -6.50 -2.30 -16.47
C ARG A 548 -7.58 -3.07 -15.72
N PHE A 549 -7.82 -2.72 -14.46
CA PHE A 549 -8.82 -3.35 -13.62
C PHE A 549 -10.08 -2.49 -13.56
N ARG A 550 -11.23 -3.14 -13.68
CA ARG A 550 -12.53 -2.52 -13.48
C ARG A 550 -12.99 -2.84 -12.06
N VAL A 551 -13.02 -1.82 -11.21
CA VAL A 551 -13.35 -1.94 -9.79
C VAL A 551 -14.76 -1.45 -9.50
#